data_AF-A0A182NVN4-F1
#
_entry.id   AF-A0A182NVN4-F1
#
_cell.length_a   1.000
_cell.length_b   1.000
_cell.length_c   1.000
_cell.angle_alpha   90.00
_cell.angle_beta   90.00
_cell.angle_gamma   90.00
#
_symmetry.space_group_name_H-M   'P 1'
#
loop_
_entity.id
_entity.type
_entity.pdbx_description
1 polymer ?
#
loop_
_entity_poly.entity_id
_entity_poly.type
_entity_poly.pdbx_seq_one_letter_code
_entity_poly.pdbx_strand_id
1 'polypeptide(L)'
;MDLVELTGSIIGGPGKTVEIDETLLCKRKYNRGRINSSNCQWLVGGACRETKEIFLKREANRKDYNVAAGTRIITDCWGGYNQLANVGFLHDTVNHSTHFVNPEDSNVHTQMVENFWRWLKDYLKKKGTNRAVNLNFYLAEYVFRRTYKNAFAALLVGIALD
;
A
#
# COMPACT_ATOMS: atom_id res chain seq x y z
N MET A 1 3.82 16.58 14.71
CA MET A 1 2.50 16.58 14.04
C MET A 1 2.29 15.19 13.53
N ASP A 2 1.28 14.54 14.08
CA ASP A 2 1.08 13.13 13.91
C ASP A 2 0.58 12.88 12.48
N LEU A 3 1.43 12.30 11.63
CA LEU A 3 1.04 11.66 10.37
C LEU A 3 0.18 10.41 10.63
N VAL A 4 -0.63 10.47 11.69
CA VAL A 4 -1.26 9.38 12.44
C VAL A 4 -2.15 8.51 11.58
N GLU A 5 -2.49 9.00 10.40
CA GLU A 5 -3.32 8.31 9.45
C GLU A 5 -2.75 8.51 8.04
N LEU A 6 -1.62 7.88 7.72
CA LEU A 6 -1.41 7.37 6.35
C LEU A 6 -2.42 6.22 6.13
N THR A 7 -3.69 6.53 6.32
CA THR A 7 -4.84 5.73 5.99
C THR A 7 -5.33 6.34 4.69
N GLY A 8 -5.14 5.64 3.57
CA GLY A 8 -6.17 5.78 2.56
C GLY A 8 -7.52 5.49 3.22
N SER A 9 -8.58 6.16 2.78
CA SER A 9 -9.94 5.88 3.22
C SER A 9 -10.19 4.37 3.28
N ILE A 10 -11.09 3.92 4.15
CA ILE A 10 -11.50 2.51 4.12
C ILE A 10 -11.93 2.16 2.68
N ILE A 11 -11.28 1.15 2.09
CA ILE A 11 -11.54 0.71 0.72
C ILE A 11 -12.27 -0.63 0.69
N GLY A 12 -12.80 -1.00 -0.47
CA GLY A 12 -13.51 -2.27 -0.66
C GLY A 12 -14.99 -2.18 -0.28
N GLY A 13 -15.51 -3.28 0.25
CA GLY A 13 -16.90 -3.52 0.62
C GLY A 13 -17.46 -4.81 -0.01
N PRO A 14 -18.72 -5.15 0.27
CA PRO A 14 -19.39 -6.31 -0.31
C PRO A 14 -19.30 -6.32 -1.84
N GLY A 15 -18.92 -7.47 -2.41
CA GLY A 15 -18.77 -7.65 -3.86
C GLY A 15 -17.52 -7.03 -4.48
N LYS A 16 -16.61 -6.47 -3.68
CA LYS A 16 -15.32 -5.92 -4.15
C LYS A 16 -14.14 -6.79 -3.73
N THR A 17 -13.05 -6.63 -4.47
CA THR A 17 -11.80 -7.35 -4.26
C THR A 17 -10.68 -6.38 -3.92
N VAL A 18 -10.00 -6.62 -2.80
CA VAL A 18 -8.83 -5.83 -2.38
C VAL A 18 -7.61 -6.73 -2.33
N GLU A 19 -6.58 -6.36 -3.10
CA GLU A 19 -5.27 -6.98 -3.01
C GLU A 19 -4.45 -6.27 -1.93
N ILE A 20 -3.80 -7.02 -1.05
CA ILE A 20 -2.93 -6.47 0.01
C ILE A 20 -1.55 -7.12 -0.11
N ASP A 21 -0.52 -6.29 0.03
CA ASP A 21 0.87 -6.72 -0.02
C ASP A 21 1.74 -5.78 0.81
N GLU A 22 2.94 -6.22 1.16
CA GLU A 22 3.95 -5.45 1.86
C GLU A 22 5.08 -5.03 0.93
N THR A 23 5.68 -3.88 1.23
CA THR A 23 6.89 -3.47 0.55
C THR A 23 7.93 -2.88 1.48
N LEU A 24 9.17 -3.31 1.27
CA LEU A 24 10.32 -2.78 1.98
C LEU A 24 10.99 -1.66 1.17
N LEU A 25 11.03 -0.47 1.73
CA LEU A 25 11.79 0.66 1.21
C LEU A 25 13.16 0.71 1.87
N CYS A 26 14.20 0.26 1.16
CA CYS A 26 15.58 0.38 1.63
C CYS A 26 16.40 1.35 0.78
N LYS A 27 17.35 2.04 1.40
CA LYS A 27 18.37 2.83 0.69
C LYS A 27 19.78 2.36 1.08
N ARG A 28 20.60 2.04 0.08
CA ARG A 28 22.05 1.84 0.26
C ARG A 28 22.75 3.21 0.32
N LYS A 29 23.73 3.36 1.22
CA LYS A 29 24.59 4.53 1.24
C LYS A 29 25.47 4.50 -0.02
N TYR A 30 25.37 5.53 -0.88
CA TYR A 30 26.08 5.59 -2.18
C TYR A 30 25.83 4.40 -3.13
N ASN A 31 24.69 3.72 -3.03
CA ASN A 31 24.39 2.47 -3.75
C ASN A 31 25.42 1.34 -3.51
N ARG A 32 26.29 1.47 -2.51
CA ARG A 32 27.36 0.52 -2.17
C ARG A 32 27.22 0.03 -0.72
N GLY A 33 27.80 -1.11 -0.41
CA GLY A 33 27.85 -1.67 0.94
C GLY A 33 26.55 -2.34 1.42
N ARG A 34 26.55 -2.76 2.69
CA ARG A 34 25.47 -3.51 3.34
C ARG A 34 24.22 -2.65 3.50
N ILE A 35 23.05 -3.24 3.23
CA ILE A 35 21.77 -2.63 3.58
C ILE A 35 21.65 -2.68 5.11
N ASN A 36 21.58 -1.52 5.76
CA ASN A 36 21.31 -1.44 7.19
C ASN A 36 19.81 -1.41 7.40
N SER A 37 19.30 -2.25 8.30
CA SER A 37 17.88 -2.31 8.67
C SER A 37 17.36 -0.96 9.19
N SER A 38 18.21 -0.12 9.79
CA SER A 38 17.85 1.23 10.21
C SER A 38 17.54 2.20 9.05
N ASN A 39 17.96 1.87 7.83
CA ASN A 39 17.67 2.63 6.60
C ASN A 39 16.55 2.00 5.77
N CYS A 40 15.84 1.03 6.35
CA CYS A 40 14.74 0.33 5.72
C CYS A 40 13.43 0.64 6.44
N GLN A 41 12.38 0.88 5.66
CA GLN A 41 11.05 1.09 6.17
C GLN A 41 10.07 0.12 5.52
N TRP A 42 9.35 -0.64 6.34
CA TRP A 42 8.22 -1.45 5.88
C TRP A 42 6.98 -0.59 5.71
N LEU A 43 6.29 -0.84 4.59
CA LEU A 43 4.98 -0.30 4.26
C LEU A 43 4.03 -1.45 3.99
N VAL A 44 2.78 -1.28 4.38
CA VAL A 44 1.67 -2.16 4.01
C VAL A 44 0.71 -1.34 3.17
N GLY A 45 0.17 -1.92 2.12
CA GLY A 45 -0.76 -1.23 1.23
C GLY A 45 -1.69 -2.19 0.56
N GLY A 46 -2.79 -1.64 0.07
CA GLY A 46 -3.75 -2.41 -0.68
C GLY A 46 -4.44 -1.60 -1.74
N ALA A 47 -4.99 -2.31 -2.72
CA ALA A 47 -5.59 -1.75 -3.91
C ALA A 47 -6.90 -2.47 -4.22
N CYS A 48 -7.99 -1.71 -4.35
CA CYS A 48 -9.28 -2.25 -4.76
C CYS A 48 -9.34 -2.38 -6.28
N ARG A 49 -9.64 -3.58 -6.78
CA ARG A 49 -9.65 -3.86 -8.22
C ARG A 49 -10.71 -3.06 -8.96
N GLU A 50 -11.88 -2.89 -8.35
CA GLU A 50 -13.05 -2.29 -8.97
C GLU A 50 -12.99 -0.77 -8.92
N THR A 51 -12.69 -0.18 -7.76
CA THR A 51 -12.69 1.30 -7.58
C THR A 51 -11.35 1.95 -7.93
N LYS A 52 -10.28 1.16 -8.02
CA LYS A 52 -8.90 1.63 -8.12
C LYS A 52 -8.41 2.46 -6.94
N GLU A 53 -9.17 2.51 -5.85
CA GLU A 53 -8.76 3.14 -4.59
C GLU A 53 -7.62 2.36 -3.95
N ILE A 54 -6.80 3.06 -3.16
CA ILE A 54 -5.65 2.46 -2.46
C ILE A 54 -5.62 2.91 -1.01
N PHE A 55 -5.02 2.10 -0.15
CA PHE A 55 -4.50 2.54 1.14
C PHE A 55 -2.99 2.27 1.22
N LEU A 56 -2.31 3.04 2.08
CA LEU A 56 -0.86 2.96 2.22
C LEU A 56 -0.44 3.35 3.63
N LYS A 57 -0.06 2.38 4.45
CA LYS A 57 0.35 2.56 5.85
C LYS A 57 1.85 2.34 6.04
N ARG A 58 2.44 3.08 6.99
CA ARG A 58 3.72 2.68 7.61
C ARG A 58 3.45 1.63 8.66
N GLU A 59 4.26 0.59 8.67
CA GLU A 59 4.10 -0.52 9.59
C GLU A 59 4.35 -0.12 11.05
N ALA A 60 3.28 -0.11 11.86
CA ALA A 60 3.33 -0.12 13.32
C ALA A 60 2.41 -1.19 13.94
N ASN A 61 1.35 -1.63 13.22
CA ASN A 61 0.46 -2.70 13.68
C ASN A 61 -0.14 -3.45 12.48
N ARG A 62 0.27 -4.70 12.27
CA ARG A 62 0.00 -5.53 11.07
C ARG A 62 -1.44 -6.05 10.95
N LYS A 63 -2.41 -5.48 11.64
CA LYS A 63 -3.75 -6.07 11.77
C LYS A 63 -4.90 -5.16 11.35
N ASP A 64 -4.60 -3.90 11.04
CA ASP A 64 -5.60 -2.93 10.60
C ASP A 64 -5.33 -2.52 9.15
N TYR A 65 -6.06 -3.14 8.23
CA TYR A 65 -5.82 -3.03 6.80
C TYR A 65 -6.69 -1.97 6.09
N ASN A 66 -7.47 -1.13 6.78
CA ASN A 66 -8.40 -0.18 6.13
C ASN A 66 -9.29 -0.81 5.05
N VAL A 67 -9.76 -2.03 5.29
CA VAL A 67 -10.65 -2.73 4.36
C VAL A 67 -12.03 -2.84 4.99
N ALA A 68 -13.07 -2.46 4.24
CA ALA A 68 -14.46 -2.57 4.68
C ALA A 68 -14.87 -4.03 4.83
N ALA A 69 -15.66 -4.36 5.85
CA ALA A 69 -16.19 -5.70 6.07
C ALA A 69 -16.93 -6.25 4.84
N GLY A 70 -16.88 -7.58 4.65
CA GLY A 70 -17.49 -8.25 3.50
C GLY A 70 -16.68 -8.15 2.19
N THR A 71 -15.49 -7.58 2.23
CA THR A 71 -14.55 -7.56 1.09
C THR A 71 -13.92 -8.94 0.87
N ARG A 72 -13.68 -9.30 -0.40
CA ARG A 72 -12.77 -10.39 -0.77
C ARG A 72 -11.34 -9.88 -0.78
N ILE A 73 -10.49 -10.40 0.09
CA ILE A 73 -9.08 -10.02 0.19
C ILE A 73 -8.21 -11.07 -0.51
N ILE A 74 -7.21 -10.61 -1.28
CA ILE A 74 -6.18 -11.46 -1.87
C ILE A 74 -4.82 -11.01 -1.34
N THR A 75 -4.06 -11.92 -0.73
CA THR A 75 -2.70 -11.65 -0.23
C THR A 75 -1.71 -12.71 -0.71
N ASP A 76 -0.43 -12.55 -0.40
CA ASP A 76 0.50 -13.67 -0.46
C ASP A 76 0.22 -14.71 0.65
N CYS A 77 0.99 -15.80 0.67
CA CYS A 77 0.90 -16.84 1.69
C CYS A 77 1.62 -16.49 3.00
N TRP A 78 1.87 -15.21 3.31
CA TRP A 78 2.53 -14.84 4.56
C TRP A 78 1.61 -15.08 5.77
N GLY A 79 2.13 -15.80 6.78
CA GLY A 79 1.31 -16.27 7.91
C GLY A 79 0.68 -15.16 8.78
N GLY A 80 1.12 -13.91 8.62
CA GLY A 80 0.47 -12.76 9.27
C GLY A 80 -0.98 -12.55 8.81
N TYR A 81 -1.33 -13.02 7.61
CA TYR A 81 -2.66 -12.88 7.03
C TYR A 81 -3.65 -13.97 7.46
N ASN A 82 -3.20 -15.03 8.15
CA ASN A 82 -4.05 -16.17 8.52
C ASN A 82 -5.26 -15.79 9.39
N GLN A 83 -5.24 -14.62 10.04
CA GLN A 83 -6.34 -14.14 10.88
C GLN A 83 -7.47 -13.48 10.07
N LEU A 84 -7.26 -13.15 8.78
CA LEU A 84 -8.23 -12.44 7.95
C LEU A 84 -9.55 -13.20 7.79
N ALA A 85 -9.49 -14.51 7.58
CA ALA A 85 -10.68 -15.36 7.53
C ALA A 85 -11.47 -15.34 8.87
N ASN A 86 -10.75 -15.32 9.99
CA ASN A 86 -11.36 -15.33 11.34
C ASN A 86 -12.05 -14.01 11.69
N VAL A 87 -11.69 -12.91 11.04
CA VAL A 87 -12.30 -11.59 11.26
C VAL A 87 -13.38 -11.25 10.22
N GLY A 88 -13.83 -12.23 9.45
CA GLY A 88 -15.00 -12.10 8.57
C GLY A 88 -14.71 -11.63 7.14
N PHE A 89 -13.46 -11.69 6.69
CA PHE A 89 -13.12 -11.49 5.28
C PHE A 89 -13.16 -12.81 4.52
N LEU A 90 -13.63 -12.77 3.27
CA LEU A 90 -13.33 -13.83 2.31
C LEU A 90 -11.86 -13.66 1.91
N HIS A 91 -11.03 -14.66 2.13
CA HIS A 91 -9.58 -14.52 1.95
C HIS A 91 -9.03 -15.61 1.05
N ASP A 92 -8.41 -15.18 -0.05
CA ASP A 92 -7.61 -16.03 -0.93
C ASP A 92 -6.13 -15.69 -0.81
N THR A 93 -5.28 -16.67 -1.07
CA THR A 93 -3.83 -16.50 -1.03
C THR A 93 -3.18 -16.88 -2.36
N VAL A 94 -2.10 -16.18 -2.71
CA VAL A 94 -1.27 -16.45 -3.88
C VAL A 94 0.09 -16.94 -3.40
N ASN A 95 0.50 -18.12 -3.87
CA ASN A 95 1.82 -18.65 -3.55
C ASN A 95 2.85 -18.26 -4.60
N HIS A 96 3.49 -17.10 -4.40
CA HIS A 96 4.54 -16.59 -5.28
C HIS A 96 5.79 -17.49 -5.40
N SER A 97 5.97 -18.48 -4.52
CA SER A 97 7.08 -19.44 -4.65
C SER A 97 6.82 -20.53 -5.70
N THR A 98 5.55 -20.77 -6.06
CA THR A 98 5.15 -21.82 -6.98
C THR A 98 4.53 -21.27 -8.26
N HIS A 99 3.68 -20.23 -8.17
CA HIS A 99 2.95 -19.68 -9.32
C HIS A 99 2.70 -18.16 -9.14
N PHE A 100 2.83 -17.38 -10.23
CA PHE A 100 2.56 -15.92 -10.22
C PHE A 100 1.07 -15.56 -10.27
N VAL A 101 0.25 -16.51 -10.70
CA VAL A 101 -1.22 -16.48 -10.74
C VAL A 101 -1.67 -17.84 -10.24
N ASN A 102 -2.73 -17.92 -9.42
CA ASN A 102 -3.22 -19.21 -8.98
C ASN A 102 -3.63 -20.07 -10.20
N PRO A 103 -3.08 -21.29 -10.35
CA PRO A 103 -3.38 -22.15 -11.50
C PRO A 103 -4.84 -22.61 -11.56
N GLU A 104 -5.54 -22.66 -10.42
CA GLU A 104 -6.94 -23.08 -10.32
C GLU A 104 -7.93 -21.92 -10.56
N ASP A 105 -7.55 -20.68 -10.21
CA ASP A 105 -8.34 -19.48 -10.47
C ASP A 105 -7.43 -18.33 -10.92
N SER A 106 -7.46 -18.05 -12.22
CA SER A 106 -6.69 -16.94 -12.82
C SER A 106 -6.98 -15.56 -12.24
N ASN A 107 -8.10 -15.39 -11.51
CA ASN A 107 -8.43 -14.14 -10.84
C ASN A 107 -7.75 -14.00 -9.47
N VAL A 108 -7.08 -15.02 -8.94
CA VAL A 108 -6.37 -14.93 -7.65
C VAL A 108 -4.91 -14.54 -7.92
N HIS A 109 -4.64 -13.23 -7.79
CA HIS A 109 -3.32 -12.61 -8.00
C HIS A 109 -3.22 -11.25 -7.28
N THR A 110 -2.01 -10.71 -7.13
CA THR A 110 -1.70 -9.43 -6.45
C THR A 110 -1.09 -8.36 -7.38
N GLN A 111 -1.30 -8.50 -8.70
CA GLN A 111 -0.68 -7.65 -9.73
C GLN A 111 -0.99 -6.15 -9.57
N MET A 112 -2.18 -5.78 -9.11
CA MET A 112 -2.57 -4.39 -8.99
C MET A 112 -1.83 -3.71 -7.82
N VAL A 113 -1.70 -4.39 -6.68
CA VAL A 113 -0.92 -3.89 -5.55
C VAL A 113 0.59 -3.89 -5.87
N GLU A 114 1.10 -4.89 -6.58
CA GLU A 114 2.48 -4.91 -7.09
C GLU A 114 2.78 -3.71 -8.01
N ASN A 115 1.87 -3.42 -8.95
CA ASN A 115 1.98 -2.26 -9.84
C ASN A 115 1.93 -0.94 -9.07
N PHE A 116 1.07 -0.85 -8.05
CA PHE A 116 1.04 0.29 -7.14
C PHE A 116 2.41 0.50 -6.46
N TRP A 117 3.05 -0.56 -5.96
CA TRP A 117 4.38 -0.47 -5.36
C TRP A 117 5.45 0.01 -6.33
N ARG A 118 5.41 -0.46 -7.59
CA ARG A 118 6.32 0.00 -8.64
C ARG A 118 6.24 1.52 -8.82
N TRP A 119 5.03 2.05 -8.98
CA TRP A 119 4.82 3.49 -9.18
C TRP A 119 5.21 4.32 -7.96
N LEU A 120 4.90 3.86 -6.75
CA LEU A 120 5.31 4.54 -5.52
C LEU A 120 6.84 4.61 -5.42
N LYS A 121 7.53 3.49 -5.66
CA LYS A 121 9.00 3.43 -5.60
C LYS A 121 9.62 4.36 -6.63
N ASP A 122 9.08 4.43 -7.85
CA ASP A 122 9.59 5.32 -8.90
C ASP A 122 9.34 6.79 -8.59
N TYR A 123 8.18 7.13 -8.03
CA TYR A 123 7.92 8.45 -7.50
C TYR A 123 8.93 8.85 -6.41
N LEU A 124 9.17 7.96 -5.44
CA LEU A 124 10.13 8.20 -4.37
C LEU A 124 11.56 8.35 -4.89
N LYS A 125 11.95 7.60 -5.94
CA LYS A 125 13.25 7.73 -6.62
C LYS A 125 13.53 9.17 -7.06
N LYS A 126 12.51 9.89 -7.52
CA LYS A 126 12.61 11.28 -8.01
C LYS A 126 12.79 12.33 -6.91
N LYS A 127 12.54 12.00 -5.64
CA LYS A 127 12.59 12.95 -4.50
C LYS A 127 13.98 13.18 -3.88
N GLY A 128 15.06 12.74 -4.55
CA GLY A 128 16.43 13.06 -4.17
C GLY A 128 16.94 12.37 -2.89
N THR A 129 17.92 12.99 -2.22
CA THR A 129 18.74 12.37 -1.17
C THR A 129 18.11 12.39 0.22
N ASN A 130 17.26 13.37 0.55
CA ASN A 130 16.62 13.56 1.86
C ASN A 130 15.35 12.72 2.07
N ARG A 131 15.22 11.60 1.35
CA ARG A 131 14.03 10.74 1.37
C ARG A 131 13.66 10.21 2.74
N ALA A 132 14.64 9.79 3.55
CA ALA A 132 14.36 9.18 4.85
C ALA A 132 13.69 10.16 5.81
N VAL A 133 14.20 11.39 5.87
CA VAL A 133 13.69 12.46 6.75
C VAL A 133 12.29 12.89 6.33
N ASN A 134 12.06 13.02 5.02
CA ASN A 134 10.80 13.53 4.46
C ASN A 134 9.85 12.43 3.98
N LEU A 135 10.11 11.16 4.32
CA LEU A 135 9.38 10.02 3.75
C LEU A 135 7.88 10.19 3.93
N ASN A 136 7.46 10.55 5.13
CA ASN A 136 6.07 10.76 5.49
C ASN A 136 5.37 11.81 4.62
N PHE A 137 6.02 12.96 4.40
CA PHE A 137 5.49 14.00 3.51
C PHE A 137 5.39 13.50 2.06
N TYR A 138 6.36 12.73 1.59
CA TYR A 138 6.32 12.18 0.23
C TYR A 138 5.24 11.12 0.05
N LEU A 139 5.02 10.25 1.05
CA LEU A 139 3.92 9.28 1.02
C LEU A 139 2.57 10.00 1.03
N ALA A 140 2.39 11.01 1.88
CA ALA A 140 1.17 11.83 1.91
C ALA A 140 0.95 12.56 0.57
N GLU A 141 1.99 13.17 0.01
CA GLU A 141 1.93 13.82 -1.31
C GLU A 141 1.54 12.82 -2.42
N TYR A 142 2.07 11.59 -2.37
CA TYR A 142 1.74 10.56 -3.36
C TYR A 142 0.26 10.17 -3.29
N VAL A 143 -0.26 9.93 -2.09
CA VAL A 143 -1.68 9.61 -1.87
C VAL A 143 -2.55 10.77 -2.33
N PHE A 144 -2.24 12.00 -1.90
CA PHE A 144 -2.97 13.21 -2.28
C PHE A 144 -3.07 13.39 -3.81
N ARG A 145 -1.94 13.27 -4.52
CA ARG A 145 -1.91 13.38 -5.99
C ARG A 145 -2.68 12.27 -6.70
N ARG A 146 -2.83 11.09 -6.09
CA ARG A 146 -3.66 10.01 -6.63
C ARG A 146 -5.15 10.25 -6.38
N THR A 147 -5.50 10.81 -5.24
CA THR A 147 -6.89 11.10 -4.88
C THR A 147 -7.45 12.23 -5.74
N TYR A 148 -6.67 13.27 -6.00
CA TYR A 148 -7.13 14.45 -6.73
C TYR A 148 -6.51 14.54 -8.13
N LYS A 149 -7.36 14.46 -9.16
CA LYS A 149 -6.95 14.66 -10.57
C LYS A 149 -6.22 15.98 -10.77
N ASN A 150 -6.67 17.05 -10.10
CA ASN A 150 -5.98 18.33 -10.05
C ASN A 150 -5.59 18.65 -8.60
N ALA A 151 -4.39 18.19 -8.22
CA ALA A 151 -3.85 18.37 -6.87
C ALA A 151 -3.70 19.85 -6.48
N PHE A 152 -3.37 20.73 -7.43
CA PHE A 152 -3.21 22.16 -7.15
C PHE A 152 -4.56 22.82 -6.82
N ALA A 153 -5.60 22.54 -7.61
CA ALA A 153 -6.94 23.06 -7.32
C ALA A 153 -7.47 22.55 -5.97
N ALA A 154 -7.25 21.27 -5.65
CA ALA A 154 -7.62 20.70 -4.36
C ALA A 154 -6.89 21.39 -3.18
N LEU A 155 -5.61 21.72 -3.37
CA LEU A 155 -4.83 22.46 -2.37
C LEU A 155 -5.38 23.86 -2.13
N LEU A 156 -5.76 24.58 -3.21
CA LEU A 156 -6.35 25.92 -3.10
C LEU A 156 -7.67 25.91 -2.33
N VAL A 157 -8.53 24.92 -2.58
CA VAL A 157 -9.78 24.75 -1.83
C VAL A 157 -9.50 24.50 -0.35
N GLY A 158 -8.53 23.65 -0.02
CA GLY A 158 -8.15 23.40 1.38
C GLY A 158 -7.68 24.66 2.10
N ILE A 159 -6.81 25.45 1.48
CA ILE A 159 -6.30 26.70 2.07
C ILE A 159 -7.42 27.76 2.22
N ALA A 160 -8.39 27.80 1.32
CA ALA A 160 -9.46 28.79 1.34
C ALA A 160 -10.56 28.49 2.39
N LEU A 161 -10.57 27.29 2.96
CA LEU A 161 -11.54 26.84 3.97
C LEU A 161 -11.00 26.88 5.41
N ASP A 162 -9.70 27.17 5.57
CA ASP A 162 -9.01 27.39 6.85
C ASP A 162 -8.95 28.89 7.20
#